data_AF-A0A176J5K5-F1
#
_entry.id   AF-A0A176J5K5-F1
#
_cell.length_a   1.000
_cell.length_b   1.000
_cell.length_c   1.000
_cell.angle_alpha   90.00
_cell.angle_beta   90.00
_cell.angle_gamma   90.00
#
_symmetry.space_group_name_H-M   'P 1'
#
loop_
_entity.id
_entity.type
_entity.pdbx_description
1 polymer ?
#
loop_
_entity_poly.entity_id
_entity_poly.type
_entity_poly.pdbx_seq_one_letter_code
_entity_poly.pdbx_strand_id
1 'polypeptide(L)'
;MFGESMSELRQQLAKKEQELTELENAATQLEEIYQDFLDNEKLISEPILGAKTWSGKAANKFNAARGRELTEAYREVYLQLVQAYRVVIYCINETKEDIASLKSKIVQLEEEVKLKALNA
;
A
#
# COMPACT_ATOMS: atom_id res chain seq x y z
N MET A 1 -16.41 -34.50 -5.74
CA MET A 1 -15.50 -33.36 -5.61
C MET A 1 -15.26 -32.84 -7.01
N PHE A 2 -15.92 -31.75 -7.39
CA PHE A 2 -15.70 -31.13 -8.70
C PHE A 2 -14.31 -30.49 -8.63
N GLY A 3 -13.34 -31.06 -9.34
CA GLY A 3 -12.05 -30.41 -9.54
C GLY A 3 -12.29 -29.09 -10.28
N GLU A 4 -11.71 -28.00 -9.78
CA GLU A 4 -11.79 -26.69 -10.42
C GLU A 4 -11.51 -26.83 -11.91
N SER A 5 -12.41 -26.31 -12.74
CA SER A 5 -12.23 -26.40 -14.19
C SER A 5 -11.03 -25.54 -14.63
N MET A 6 -10.33 -25.95 -15.67
CA MET A 6 -9.16 -25.19 -16.19
C MET A 6 -9.55 -23.74 -16.55
N SER A 7 -10.81 -23.53 -16.95
CA SER A 7 -11.40 -22.20 -17.16
C SER A 7 -11.51 -21.40 -15.85
N GLU A 8 -11.95 -22.01 -14.74
CA GLU A 8 -12.04 -21.36 -13.43
C GLU A 8 -10.67 -20.91 -12.94
N LEU A 9 -9.64 -21.76 -13.05
CA LEU A 9 -8.27 -21.42 -12.65
C LEU A 9 -7.70 -20.24 -13.46
N ARG A 10 -7.95 -20.23 -14.78
CA ARG A 10 -7.54 -19.10 -15.63
C ARG A 10 -8.28 -17.80 -15.28
N GLN A 11 -9.57 -17.90 -14.94
CA GLN A 11 -10.34 -16.73 -14.51
C GLN A 11 -9.85 -16.20 -13.16
N GLN A 12 -9.57 -17.09 -12.19
CA GLN A 12 -8.98 -16.71 -10.90
C GLN A 12 -7.63 -16.03 -11.09
N LEU A 13 -6.78 -16.57 -11.97
CA LEU A 13 -5.48 -15.98 -12.30
C LEU A 13 -5.63 -14.56 -12.87
N ALA A 14 -6.49 -14.38 -13.88
CA ALA A 14 -6.73 -13.07 -14.48
C ALA A 14 -7.24 -12.05 -13.45
N LYS A 15 -8.14 -12.48 -12.55
CA LYS A 15 -8.63 -11.63 -11.47
C LYS A 15 -7.50 -11.23 -10.51
N LYS A 16 -6.66 -12.17 -10.09
CA LYS A 16 -5.51 -11.92 -9.22
C LYS A 16 -4.48 -10.98 -9.85
N GLU A 17 -4.22 -11.11 -11.15
CA GLU A 17 -3.34 -10.19 -11.89
C GLU A 17 -3.91 -8.76 -11.97
N GLN A 18 -5.24 -8.62 -12.10
CA GLN A 18 -5.91 -7.33 -11.99
C GLN A 18 -5.81 -6.74 -10.58
N GLU A 19 -6.14 -7.53 -9.55
CA GLU A 19 -6.02 -7.13 -8.13
C GLU A 19 -4.59 -6.66 -7.81
N LEU A 20 -3.57 -7.36 -8.33
CA LEU A 20 -2.17 -6.96 -8.17
C LEU A 20 -1.89 -5.59 -8.82
N THR A 21 -2.40 -5.36 -10.03
CA THR A 21 -2.22 -4.07 -10.73
C THR A 21 -2.85 -2.93 -9.93
N GLU A 22 -4.03 -3.15 -9.36
CA GLU A 22 -4.71 -2.17 -8.52
C GLU A 22 -3.93 -1.88 -7.23
N LEU A 23 -3.38 -2.92 -6.58
CA LEU A 23 -2.54 -2.77 -5.39
C LEU A 23 -1.24 -2.03 -5.68
N GLU A 24 -0.57 -2.31 -6.80
CA GLU A 24 0.65 -1.62 -7.21
C GLU A 24 0.39 -0.12 -7.48
N ASN A 25 -0.73 0.21 -8.13
CA ASN A 25 -1.16 1.60 -8.31
C ASN A 25 -1.43 2.30 -6.96
N ALA A 26 -2.10 1.60 -6.03
CA ALA A 26 -2.35 2.14 -4.70
C ALA A 26 -1.05 2.38 -3.91
N ALA A 27 -0.05 1.50 -4.06
CA ALA A 27 1.26 1.69 -3.45
C ALA A 27 1.96 2.95 -3.97
N THR A 28 1.92 3.19 -5.28
CA THR A 28 2.47 4.42 -5.88
C THR A 28 1.79 5.68 -5.34
N GLN A 29 0.46 5.70 -5.28
CA GLN A 29 -0.28 6.84 -4.73
C GLN A 29 0.04 7.10 -3.25
N LEU A 30 0.19 6.03 -2.46
CA LEU A 30 0.59 6.16 -1.05
C LEU A 30 2.02 6.66 -0.90
N GLU A 31 2.93 6.29 -1.81
CA GLU A 31 4.30 6.79 -1.83
C GLU A 31 4.35 8.29 -2.15
N GLU A 32 3.54 8.76 -3.11
CA GLU A 32 3.39 10.18 -3.41
C GLU A 32 2.90 10.97 -2.18
N ILE A 33 1.83 10.49 -1.54
CA ILE A 33 1.31 11.08 -0.30
C ILE A 33 2.37 11.08 0.81
N TYR A 34 3.18 10.02 0.90
CA TYR A 34 4.25 9.92 1.88
C TYR A 34 5.32 10.99 1.67
N GLN A 35 5.73 11.23 0.42
CA GLN A 35 6.67 12.31 0.11
C GLN A 35 6.07 13.69 0.43
N ASP A 36 4.80 13.91 0.10
CA ASP A 36 4.10 15.15 0.45
C ASP A 36 4.09 15.40 1.96
N PHE A 37 3.91 14.34 2.77
CA PHE A 37 3.99 14.45 4.23
C PHE A 37 5.40 14.80 4.72
N LEU A 38 6.46 14.28 4.08
CA LEU A 38 7.82 14.64 4.46
C LEU A 38 8.15 16.10 4.09
N ASP A 39 7.76 16.53 2.90
CA ASP A 39 8.04 17.87 2.41
C ASP A 39 7.31 18.96 3.21
N ASN A 40 6.08 18.66 3.66
CA ASN A 40 5.25 19.60 4.40
C ASN A 40 5.45 19.58 5.93
N GLU A 41 6.24 18.66 6.49
CA GLU A 41 6.50 18.58 7.94
C GLU A 41 7.06 19.91 8.50
N LYS A 42 7.87 20.61 7.69
CA LYS A 42 8.49 21.90 8.04
C LYS A 42 7.47 23.02 8.18
N LEU A 43 6.35 22.97 7.47
CA LEU A 43 5.29 23.99 7.57
C LEU A 43 4.62 23.97 8.94
N ILE A 44 4.59 22.81 9.58
CA ILE A 44 3.94 22.59 10.88
C ILE A 44 4.93 22.81 12.04
N SER A 45 6.18 22.36 11.87
CA SER A 45 7.22 22.50 12.89
C SER A 45 7.80 23.92 12.96
N GLU A 46 8.05 24.56 11.81
CA GLU A 46 8.74 25.85 11.68
C GLU A 46 8.07 26.80 10.67
N PRO A 47 6.87 27.31 10.95
CA PRO A 47 6.23 28.29 10.08
C PRO A 47 7.04 29.60 10.04
N ILE A 48 7.00 30.28 8.88
CA ILE A 48 7.73 31.53 8.58
C ILE A 48 7.41 32.67 9.57
N LEU A 49 6.33 32.54 10.35
CA LEU A 49 5.98 33.39 11.48
C LEU A 49 6.88 33.08 12.69
N GLY A 50 8.17 33.39 12.57
CA GLY A 50 9.14 33.18 13.64
C GLY A 50 8.85 34.04 14.88
N ALA A 51 9.33 33.61 16.04
CA ALA A 51 9.15 34.29 17.33
C ALA A 51 9.65 35.76 17.37
N LYS A 52 10.47 36.16 16.40
CA LYS A 52 10.92 37.55 16.21
C LYS A 52 9.81 38.47 15.67
N THR A 53 8.81 37.91 14.98
CA THR A 53 7.67 38.63 14.40
C THR A 53 6.40 38.47 15.25
N TRP A 54 6.30 37.42 16.05
CA TRP A 54 5.14 37.10 16.91
C TRP A 54 5.61 36.80 18.35
N SER A 55 5.55 37.78 19.24
CA SER A 55 6.03 37.68 20.63
C SER A 55 4.93 38.01 21.66
N GLY A 56 5.11 37.56 22.91
CA GLY A 56 4.17 37.79 24.02
C GLY A 56 3.42 36.53 24.49
N LYS A 57 2.61 36.67 25.56
CA LYS A 57 1.93 35.53 26.22
C LYS A 57 1.06 34.69 25.26
N ALA A 58 0.36 35.33 24.31
CA ALA A 58 -0.46 34.63 23.33
C ALA A 58 0.39 33.82 22.34
N ALA A 59 1.51 34.39 21.88
CA ALA A 59 2.48 33.71 21.01
C ALA A 59 3.07 32.46 21.68
N ASN A 60 3.45 32.59 22.95
CA ASN A 60 4.03 31.50 23.72
C ASN A 60 3.01 30.37 23.95
N LYS A 61 1.74 30.71 24.22
CA LYS A 61 0.66 29.72 24.34
C LYS A 61 0.40 29.01 23.02
N PHE A 62 0.35 29.75 21.91
CA PHE A 62 0.16 29.17 20.58
C PHE A 62 1.30 28.21 20.21
N ASN A 63 2.56 28.61 20.41
CA ASN A 63 3.72 27.75 20.14
C ASN A 63 3.72 26.48 21.01
N ALA A 64 3.29 26.57 22.27
CA ALA A 64 3.17 25.43 23.16
C ALA A 64 2.06 24.46 22.72
N ALA A 65 0.91 24.97 22.27
CA ALA A 65 -0.17 24.17 21.71
C ALA A 65 0.27 23.51 20.38
N ARG A 66 0.95 24.26 19.51
CA ARG A 66 1.46 23.76 18.23
C ARG A 66 2.41 22.57 18.40
N GLY A 67 3.43 22.72 19.26
CA GLY A 67 4.43 21.69 19.47
C GLY A 67 3.93 20.42 20.16
N ARG A 68 2.77 20.49 20.85
CA ARG A 68 2.09 19.31 21.38
C ARG A 68 1.05 18.80 20.39
N GLU A 69 -0.05 19.53 20.24
CA GLU A 69 -1.25 19.02 19.57
C GLU A 69 -1.06 18.88 18.06
N LEU A 70 -0.49 19.90 17.41
CA LEU A 70 -0.38 19.91 15.94
C LEU A 70 0.71 18.95 15.46
N THR A 71 1.86 18.96 16.13
CA THR A 71 2.98 18.05 15.82
C THR A 71 2.64 16.60 16.14
N GLU A 72 1.96 16.33 17.26
CA GLU A 72 1.54 14.97 17.64
C GLU A 72 0.49 14.42 16.67
N ALA A 73 -0.54 15.21 16.33
CA ALA A 73 -1.53 14.81 15.33
C ALA A 73 -0.90 14.55 13.95
N TYR A 74 0.04 15.40 13.52
CA TYR A 74 0.76 15.18 12.26
C TYR A 74 1.56 13.88 12.27
N ARG A 75 2.26 13.61 13.38
CA ARG A 75 3.03 12.38 13.57
C ARG A 75 2.12 11.15 13.59
N GLU A 76 0.95 11.24 14.19
CA GLU A 76 -0.03 10.15 14.21
C GLU A 76 -0.48 9.78 12.79
N VAL A 77 -0.87 10.77 11.98
CA VAL A 77 -1.27 10.52 10.59
C VAL A 77 -0.11 9.94 9.78
N TYR A 78 1.11 10.46 9.98
CA TYR A 78 2.30 9.89 9.35
C TYR A 78 2.50 8.40 9.71
N LEU A 79 2.32 8.03 10.98
CA LEU A 79 2.42 6.63 11.41
C LEU A 79 1.32 5.76 10.79
N GLN A 80 0.08 6.27 10.70
CA GLN A 80 -1.01 5.57 10.03
C GLN A 80 -0.71 5.34 8.54
N LEU A 81 -0.15 6.34 7.85
CA LEU A 81 0.27 6.23 6.46
C LEU A 81 1.36 5.17 6.27
N VAL A 82 2.38 5.16 7.13
CA VAL A 82 3.44 4.14 7.10
C VAL A 82 2.87 2.74 7.31
N GLN A 83 1.90 2.58 8.22
CA GLN A 83 1.23 1.29 8.42
C GLN A 83 0.40 0.88 7.21
N ALA A 84 -0.39 1.79 6.63
CA ALA A 84 -1.17 1.51 5.43
C ALA A 84 -0.28 1.07 4.27
N TYR A 85 0.83 1.78 4.03
CA TYR A 85 1.80 1.42 3.00
C TYR A 85 2.38 0.01 3.23
N ARG A 86 2.77 -0.33 4.47
CA ARG A 86 3.26 -1.67 4.80
C ARG A 86 2.24 -2.77 4.53
N VAL A 87 0.97 -2.54 4.85
CA VAL A 87 -0.10 -3.51 4.59
C VAL A 87 -0.28 -3.71 3.09
N VAL A 88 -0.28 -2.64 2.29
CA VAL A 88 -0.38 -2.75 0.82
C VAL A 88 0.79 -3.54 0.25
N ILE A 89 2.03 -3.25 0.66
CA ILE A 89 3.22 -4.01 0.20
C ILE A 89 3.13 -5.48 0.61
N TYR A 90 2.64 -5.78 1.81
CA TYR A 90 2.40 -7.16 2.22
C TYR A 90 1.39 -7.88 1.31
N CYS A 91 0.24 -7.26 1.05
CA CYS A 91 -0.78 -7.83 0.16
C CYS A 91 -0.30 -8.00 -1.29
N ILE A 92 0.56 -7.10 -1.78
CA ILE A 92 1.21 -7.24 -3.09
C ILE A 92 2.05 -8.52 -3.14
N ASN A 93 2.87 -8.76 -2.11
CA ASN A 93 3.73 -9.94 -2.07
C ASN A 93 2.92 -11.23 -1.95
N GLU A 94 1.92 -11.26 -1.07
CA GLU A 94 0.99 -12.39 -0.95
C GLU A 94 0.29 -12.68 -2.28
N THR A 95 -0.22 -11.65 -2.96
CA THR A 95 -0.89 -11.79 -4.26
C THR A 95 0.07 -12.31 -5.34
N LYS A 96 1.35 -11.91 -5.32
CA LYS A 96 2.39 -12.44 -6.22
C LYS A 96 2.66 -13.93 -5.99
N GLU A 97 2.69 -14.37 -4.73
CA GLU A 97 2.85 -15.78 -4.37
C GLU A 97 1.64 -16.61 -4.84
N ASP A 98 0.42 -16.12 -4.62
CA ASP A 98 -0.82 -16.73 -5.10
C ASP A 98 -0.83 -16.90 -6.62
N ILE A 99 -0.45 -15.85 -7.35
CA ILE A 99 -0.34 -15.87 -8.82
C ILE A 99 0.67 -16.93 -9.27
N ALA A 100 1.83 -17.02 -8.62
CA ALA A 100 2.85 -18.01 -8.96
C ALA A 100 2.34 -19.44 -8.72
N SER A 101 1.65 -19.67 -7.60
CA SER A 101 1.01 -20.96 -7.27
C SER A 101 -0.05 -21.34 -8.31
N LEU A 102 -0.94 -20.42 -8.67
CA LEU A 102 -1.97 -20.63 -9.69
C LEU A 102 -1.36 -20.94 -11.06
N LYS A 103 -0.32 -20.21 -11.48
CA LYS A 103 0.41 -20.48 -12.73
C LYS A 103 1.01 -21.88 -12.73
N SER A 104 1.65 -22.30 -11.64
CA SER A 104 2.19 -23.65 -11.51
C SER A 104 1.10 -24.72 -11.63
N LYS A 105 -0.05 -24.51 -10.96
CA LYS A 105 -1.18 -25.44 -11.01
C LYS A 105 -1.77 -25.57 -12.42
N ILE A 106 -1.88 -24.46 -13.15
CA ILE A 106 -2.35 -24.45 -14.53
C ILE A 106 -1.39 -25.25 -15.43
N VAL A 107 -0.08 -25.02 -15.32
CA VAL A 107 0.94 -25.74 -16.13
C VAL A 107 0.86 -27.25 -15.89
N GLN A 108 0.78 -27.68 -14.62
CA GLN A 108 0.66 -29.10 -14.28
C GLN A 108 -0.59 -29.73 -14.90
N LEU A 109 -1.75 -29.07 -14.79
CA LEU A 109 -3.00 -29.58 -15.38
C LEU A 109 -2.94 -29.61 -16.91
N GLU A 110 -2.30 -28.64 -17.54
CA GLU A 110 -2.11 -28.63 -19.00
C GLU A 110 -1.23 -29.79 -19.48
N GLU A 111 -0.17 -30.12 -18.74
CA GLU A 111 0.69 -31.27 -19.04
C GLU A 111 -0.07 -32.60 -18.86
N GLU A 112 -0.84 -32.75 -17.77
CA GLU A 112 -1.67 -33.94 -17.56
C GLU A 112 -2.69 -34.16 -18.68
N VAL A 113 -3.35 -33.08 -19.14
CA VAL A 113 -4.31 -33.15 -20.24
C VAL A 113 -3.61 -33.56 -21.54
N LYS A 114 -2.42 -33.00 -21.84
CA LYS A 114 -1.63 -33.38 -23.02
C LYS A 114 -1.22 -34.85 -22.99
N LEU A 115 -0.74 -35.34 -21.84
CA LEU A 115 -0.33 -36.74 -21.68
C LEU A 115 -1.51 -37.70 -21.84
N LYS A 116 -2.68 -37.35 -21.29
CA LYS A 116 -3.91 -38.15 -21.49
C LYS A 116 -4.35 -38.18 -22.94
N ALA A 117 -4.24 -37.06 -23.66
CA ALA A 117 -4.59 -36.99 -25.09
C ALA A 117 -3.61 -37.76 -25.99
N LEU A 118 -2.35 -37.93 -25.57
CA LEU A 118 -1.33 -38.68 -26.33
C LEU A 118 -1.44 -40.20 -26.13
N ASN A 119 -2.05 -40.63 -25.02
CA ASN A 119 -2.22 -42.03 -24.63
C ASN A 119 -3.64 -42.58 -24.94
N ALA A 120 -4.52 -41.76 -25.54
CA ALA A 120 -5.89 -42.10 -25.93
C ALA A 120 -6.00 -42.28 -27.44
#